data_AF-A0AAQ4E8Z6-F1
#
_entry.id   AF-A0AAQ4E8Z6-F1
#
_cell.length_a   1.000
_cell.length_b   1.000
_cell.length_c   1.000
_cell.angle_alpha   90.00
_cell.angle_beta   90.00
_cell.angle_gamma   90.00
#
_symmetry.space_group_name_H-M   'P 1'
#
loop_
_entity.id
_entity.type
_entity.pdbx_description
1 polymer ?
#
loop_
_entity_poly.entity_id
_entity_poly.type
_entity_poly.pdbx_seq_one_letter_code
_entity_poly.pdbx_strand_id
1 'polypeptide(L)'
;MSYIEFYDWLLRNMPAFSEGVQPVLYGKMVSEIQQKRLCKQLRAEIALFLDENDLIMSNNTAECRWLYKALGDALLTKYPLLKWDDPQPGSNLRRTQNQVYSVFIRRLSVGRKVRRHREKKRDFPLWLNLPQPLQKRMLLRSCRPYLQAA
;
A
#
# COMPACT_ATOMS: atom_id res chain seq x y z
N MET A 1 3.19 15.17 -15.03
CA MET A 1 2.19 14.18 -15.47
C MET A 1 0.82 14.70 -15.09
N SER A 2 -0.07 14.87 -16.06
CA SER A 2 -1.45 15.32 -15.84
C SER A 2 -2.37 14.17 -15.40
N TYR A 3 -3.61 14.48 -15.03
CA TYR A 3 -4.64 13.48 -14.70
C TYR A 3 -4.89 12.51 -15.86
N ILE A 4 -5.04 13.04 -17.07
CA ILE A 4 -5.37 12.25 -18.27
C ILE A 4 -4.18 11.35 -18.65
N GLU A 5 -2.97 11.92 -18.68
CA GLU A 5 -1.75 11.15 -18.96
C GLU A 5 -1.56 9.99 -17.98
N PHE A 6 -1.79 10.23 -16.69
CA PHE A 6 -1.68 9.20 -15.68
C PHE A 6 -2.77 8.13 -15.82
N TYR A 7 -4.01 8.54 -16.06
CA TYR A 7 -5.13 7.63 -16.28
C TYR A 7 -4.91 6.72 -17.49
N ASP A 8 -4.50 7.28 -18.62
CA ASP A 8 -4.21 6.51 -19.84
C ASP A 8 -3.02 5.58 -19.65
N TRP A 9 -1.98 6.05 -18.96
CA TRP A 9 -0.83 5.22 -18.61
C TRP A 9 -1.25 4.03 -17.75
N LEU A 10 -2.11 4.25 -16.74
CA LEU A 10 -2.63 3.17 -15.90
C LEU A 10 -3.39 2.15 -16.72
N LEU A 11 -4.29 2.57 -17.61
CA LEU A 11 -5.05 1.63 -18.44
C LEU A 11 -4.16 0.73 -19.29
N ARG A 12 -3.08 1.28 -19.85
CA ARG A 12 -2.13 0.54 -20.71
C ARG A 12 -1.20 -0.38 -19.92
N ASN A 13 -0.76 0.04 -18.73
CA ASN A 13 0.27 -0.64 -17.96
C ASN A 13 -0.26 -1.40 -16.73
N MET A 14 -1.58 -1.47 -16.55
CA MET A 14 -2.17 -2.15 -15.40
C MET A 14 -1.77 -3.64 -15.40
N PRO A 15 -1.18 -4.17 -14.31
CA PRO A 15 -0.61 -5.51 -14.30
C PRO A 15 -1.67 -6.59 -14.42
N ALA A 16 -1.23 -7.79 -14.79
CA ALA A 16 -1.99 -9.01 -14.56
C ALA A 16 -1.90 -9.35 -13.07
N PHE A 17 -2.97 -9.06 -12.33
CA PHE A 17 -3.06 -9.43 -10.92
C PHE A 17 -3.07 -10.95 -10.74
N SER A 18 -2.69 -11.42 -9.54
CA SER A 18 -2.61 -12.85 -9.25
C SER A 18 -3.94 -13.58 -9.44
N GLU A 19 -3.88 -14.89 -9.71
CA GLU A 19 -5.08 -15.72 -9.86
C GLU A 19 -5.98 -15.70 -8.61
N GLY A 20 -5.38 -15.52 -7.43
CA GLY A 20 -6.09 -15.49 -6.16
C GLY A 20 -7.10 -14.34 -6.06
N VAL A 21 -6.84 -13.19 -6.68
CA VAL A 21 -7.71 -11.99 -6.59
C VAL A 21 -8.72 -11.87 -7.73
N GLN A 22 -8.62 -12.71 -8.76
CA GLN A 22 -9.55 -12.74 -9.90
C GLN A 22 -11.03 -12.88 -9.50
N PRO A 23 -11.40 -13.68 -8.47
CA PRO A 23 -12.79 -13.73 -7.99
C PRO A 23 -13.36 -12.35 -7.62
N VAL A 24 -12.55 -11.49 -7.00
CA VAL A 24 -12.98 -10.15 -6.59
C VAL A 24 -12.98 -9.17 -7.77
N LEU A 25 -12.03 -9.30 -8.71
CA LEU A 25 -11.95 -8.47 -9.92
C LEU A 25 -13.15 -8.66 -10.86
N TYR A 26 -13.63 -9.90 -11.00
CA TYR A 26 -14.73 -10.24 -11.90
C TYR A 26 -16.07 -10.46 -11.19
N GLY A 27 -16.19 -10.06 -9.92
CA GLY A 27 -17.47 -10.06 -9.22
C GLY A 27 -18.01 -11.43 -8.82
N LYS A 28 -17.15 -12.47 -8.77
CA LYS A 28 -17.54 -13.82 -8.34
C LYS A 28 -18.04 -13.79 -6.90
N MET A 29 -19.08 -14.57 -6.63
CA MET A 29 -19.60 -14.73 -5.27
C MET A 29 -18.59 -15.50 -4.41
N VAL A 30 -18.21 -14.88 -3.29
CA VAL A 30 -17.32 -15.43 -2.27
C VAL A 30 -17.88 -15.05 -0.89
N SER A 31 -17.45 -15.76 0.17
CA SER A 31 -17.85 -15.37 1.53
C SER A 31 -17.29 -14.00 1.91
N GLU A 32 -17.94 -13.30 2.85
CA GLU A 32 -17.49 -11.96 3.29
C GLU A 32 -16.05 -11.98 3.83
N ILE A 33 -15.69 -13.03 4.58
CA ILE A 33 -14.33 -13.22 5.11
C ILE A 33 -13.33 -13.36 3.97
N GLN A 34 -13.67 -14.15 2.94
CA GLN A 34 -12.83 -14.35 1.78
C GLN A 34 -12.71 -13.07 0.94
N GLN A 35 -13.81 -12.35 0.71
CA GLN A 35 -13.80 -11.05 0.03
C GLN A 35 -12.85 -10.08 0.73
N LYS A 36 -12.94 -9.93 2.07
CA LYS A 36 -12.04 -9.05 2.84
C LYS A 36 -10.57 -9.45 2.67
N ARG A 37 -10.27 -10.75 2.69
CA ARG A 37 -8.91 -11.27 2.46
C ARG A 37 -8.42 -10.96 1.05
N LEU A 38 -9.23 -11.21 0.03
CA LEU A 38 -8.89 -10.99 -1.37
C LEU A 38 -8.76 -9.50 -1.70
N CYS A 39 -9.65 -8.63 -1.19
CA CYS A 39 -9.51 -7.17 -1.31
C CYS A 39 -8.23 -6.66 -0.64
N LYS A 40 -7.84 -7.24 0.50
CA LYS A 40 -6.56 -6.91 1.16
C LYS A 40 -5.37 -7.34 0.31
N GLN A 41 -5.43 -8.51 -0.31
CA GLN A 41 -4.39 -9.00 -1.22
C GLN A 41 -4.30 -8.13 -2.46
N LEU A 42 -5.42 -7.82 -3.11
CA LEU A 42 -5.47 -6.93 -4.27
C LEU A 42 -4.88 -5.55 -3.95
N ARG A 43 -5.20 -4.98 -2.78
CA ARG A 43 -4.57 -3.72 -2.34
C ARG A 43 -3.06 -3.86 -2.18
N ALA A 44 -2.56 -4.99 -1.68
CA ALA A 44 -1.13 -5.22 -1.58
C ALA A 44 -0.46 -5.29 -2.95
N GLU A 45 -1.07 -5.98 -3.92
CA GLU A 45 -0.56 -6.09 -5.29
C GLU A 45 -0.56 -4.73 -6.00
N ILE A 46 -1.65 -3.96 -5.92
CA ILE A 46 -1.70 -2.58 -6.45
C ILE A 46 -0.64 -1.72 -5.77
N ALA A 47 -0.46 -1.86 -4.46
CA ALA A 47 0.53 -1.09 -3.73
C ALA A 47 1.98 -1.44 -4.12
N LEU A 48 2.25 -2.68 -4.54
CA LEU A 48 3.55 -3.10 -5.06
C LEU A 48 3.75 -2.54 -6.47
N PHE A 49 2.78 -2.73 -7.36
CA PHE A 49 2.81 -2.16 -8.72
C PHE A 49 3.08 -0.65 -8.72
N LEU A 50 2.38 0.09 -7.86
CA LEU A 50 2.60 1.53 -7.77
C LEU A 50 3.98 1.89 -7.16
N ASP A 51 4.55 1.05 -6.29
CA ASP A 51 5.89 1.29 -5.74
C ASP A 51 6.99 0.94 -6.77
N GLU A 52 6.85 -0.18 -7.47
CA GLU A 52 7.80 -0.64 -8.51
C GLU A 52 7.93 0.32 -9.69
N ASN A 53 6.86 1.07 -9.98
CA ASN A 53 6.84 2.07 -11.06
C ASN A 53 7.03 3.51 -10.54
N ASP A 54 7.44 3.69 -9.28
CA ASP A 54 7.62 4.99 -8.62
C ASP A 54 6.40 5.94 -8.74
N LEU A 55 5.20 5.36 -8.70
CA LEU A 55 3.95 6.09 -8.86
C LEU A 55 3.40 6.61 -7.54
N ILE A 56 2.87 7.83 -7.61
CA ILE A 56 2.26 8.54 -6.49
C ILE A 56 3.28 8.69 -5.34
N MET A 57 4.46 9.19 -5.70
CA MET A 57 5.58 9.48 -4.78
C MET A 57 5.61 10.95 -4.33
N SER A 58 4.73 11.80 -4.87
CA SER A 58 4.71 13.24 -4.58
C SER A 58 4.40 13.56 -3.12
N ASN A 59 5.02 14.61 -2.61
CA ASN A 59 4.73 15.19 -1.29
C ASN A 59 3.48 16.09 -1.32
N ASN A 60 3.00 16.43 -2.51
CA ASN A 60 1.82 17.27 -2.68
C ASN A 60 0.54 16.48 -2.41
N THR A 61 -0.18 16.89 -1.39
CA THR A 61 -1.42 16.23 -0.95
C THR A 61 -2.54 16.36 -1.98
N ALA A 62 -2.68 17.52 -2.62
CA ALA A 62 -3.69 17.72 -3.66
C ALA A 62 -3.38 16.84 -4.88
N GLU A 63 -2.10 16.73 -5.23
CA GLU A 63 -1.63 15.88 -6.32
C GLU A 63 -1.93 14.41 -6.08
N CYS A 64 -1.55 13.92 -4.90
CA CYS A 64 -1.84 12.55 -4.50
C CYS A 64 -3.33 12.25 -4.53
N ARG A 65 -4.20 13.19 -4.11
CA ARG A 65 -5.66 12.99 -4.13
C ARG A 65 -6.18 12.73 -5.54
N TRP A 66 -5.80 13.54 -6.53
CA TRP A 66 -6.29 13.33 -7.89
C TRP A 66 -5.64 12.11 -8.57
N LEU A 67 -4.38 11.79 -8.27
CA LEU A 67 -3.73 10.56 -8.74
C LEU A 67 -4.45 9.31 -8.19
N TYR A 68 -4.74 9.27 -6.90
CA TYR A 68 -5.51 8.17 -6.31
C TYR A 68 -6.94 8.09 -6.86
N LYS A 69 -7.55 9.23 -7.21
CA LYS A 69 -8.84 9.25 -7.92
C LYS A 69 -8.72 8.62 -9.31
N ALA A 70 -7.73 9.04 -10.11
CA ALA A 70 -7.47 8.47 -11.43
C ALA A 70 -7.23 6.96 -11.38
N LEU A 71 -6.53 6.47 -10.34
CA LEU A 71 -6.36 5.04 -10.10
C LEU A 71 -7.70 4.32 -9.87
N GLY A 72 -8.57 4.89 -9.04
CA GLY A 72 -9.91 4.35 -8.81
C GLY A 72 -10.74 4.29 -10.09
N ASP A 73 -10.71 5.37 -10.88
CA ASP A 73 -11.40 5.45 -12.16
C ASP A 73 -10.85 4.41 -13.16
N ALA A 74 -9.53 4.26 -13.28
CA ALA A 74 -8.91 3.29 -14.18
C ALA A 74 -9.24 1.84 -13.79
N LEU A 75 -9.25 1.53 -12.49
CA LEU A 75 -9.64 0.22 -11.98
C LEU A 75 -11.12 -0.07 -12.27
N LEU A 76 -12.00 0.92 -12.14
CA LEU A 76 -13.41 0.77 -12.45
C LEU A 76 -13.64 0.53 -13.95
N THR A 77 -12.89 1.23 -14.80
CA THR A 77 -12.93 1.04 -16.26
C THR A 77 -12.45 -0.34 -16.67
N LYS A 78 -11.33 -0.81 -16.11
CA LYS A 78 -10.74 -2.11 -16.47
C LYS A 78 -11.49 -3.30 -15.83
N TYR A 79 -12.01 -3.12 -14.62
CA TYR A 79 -12.70 -4.15 -13.84
C TYR A 79 -14.04 -3.62 -13.31
N PRO A 80 -15.05 -3.48 -14.18
CA PRO A 80 -16.36 -2.91 -13.80
C PRO A 80 -17.10 -3.74 -12.75
N LEU A 81 -16.79 -5.04 -12.66
CA LEU A 81 -17.39 -5.99 -11.71
C LEU A 81 -16.61 -6.12 -10.40
N LEU A 82 -15.58 -5.30 -10.21
CA LEU A 82 -14.75 -5.33 -9.01
C LEU A 82 -15.59 -5.14 -7.74
N LYS A 83 -15.52 -6.12 -6.83
CA LYS A 83 -16.13 -6.02 -5.51
C LYS A 83 -15.27 -5.14 -4.61
N TRP A 84 -15.73 -3.91 -4.43
CA TRP A 84 -15.08 -2.93 -3.56
C TRP A 84 -15.22 -3.26 -2.08
N ASP A 85 -14.43 -2.58 -1.25
CA ASP A 85 -14.51 -2.68 0.20
C ASP A 85 -15.79 -1.99 0.72
N ASP A 86 -16.59 -2.71 1.50
CA ASP A 86 -17.75 -2.10 2.15
C ASP A 86 -17.34 -1.13 3.27
N PRO A 87 -18.02 0.03 3.39
CA PRO A 87 -17.89 0.89 4.55
C PRO A 87 -18.38 0.16 5.79
N GLN A 88 -17.65 0.28 6.90
CA GLN A 88 -18.10 -0.29 8.17
C GLN A 88 -19.43 0.38 8.60
N PRO A 89 -20.36 -0.40 9.21
CA PRO A 89 -21.55 0.16 9.83
C PRO A 89 -21.17 1.26 10.83
N GLY A 90 -21.80 2.43 10.75
CA GLY A 90 -21.50 3.58 11.60
C GLY A 90 -20.33 4.46 11.17
N SER A 91 -19.63 4.15 10.08
CA SER A 91 -18.57 5.03 9.56
C SER A 91 -19.15 6.27 8.86
N ASN A 92 -18.63 7.45 9.21
CA ASN A 92 -18.96 8.73 8.55
C ASN A 92 -18.56 8.75 7.05
N LEU A 93 -17.87 7.72 6.54
CA LEU A 93 -17.56 7.59 5.11
C LEU A 93 -18.82 7.56 4.22
N ARG A 94 -19.97 7.14 4.77
CA ARG A 94 -21.24 7.20 4.05
C ARG A 94 -21.65 8.61 3.62
N ARG A 95 -21.13 9.67 4.26
CA ARG A 95 -21.66 11.03 4.10
C ARG A 95 -20.89 11.93 3.13
N THR A 96 -19.71 11.54 2.62
CA THR A 96 -18.85 12.56 1.97
C THR A 96 -18.03 12.14 0.74
N GLN A 97 -18.19 10.97 0.13
CA GLN A 97 -17.47 10.69 -1.13
C GLN A 97 -18.30 9.94 -2.18
N ASN A 98 -18.55 10.62 -3.30
CA ASN A 98 -19.39 10.26 -4.45
C ASN A 98 -18.95 9.03 -5.27
N GLN A 99 -18.01 8.20 -4.78
CA GLN A 99 -17.38 7.16 -5.62
C GLN A 99 -17.29 5.82 -4.88
N VAL A 100 -17.70 4.74 -5.57
CA VAL A 100 -17.83 3.37 -5.04
C VAL A 100 -16.48 2.81 -4.54
N TYR A 101 -15.37 3.26 -5.12
CA TYR A 101 -14.01 2.82 -4.79
C TYR A 101 -13.35 3.61 -3.64
N SER A 102 -13.99 4.65 -3.11
CA SER A 102 -13.38 5.60 -2.16
C SER A 102 -12.79 4.93 -0.91
N VAL A 103 -13.52 4.00 -0.30
CA VAL A 103 -13.09 3.22 0.87
C VAL A 103 -11.84 2.42 0.55
N PHE A 104 -11.85 1.73 -0.59
CA PHE A 104 -10.76 0.87 -1.06
C PHE A 104 -9.48 1.67 -1.28
N ILE A 105 -9.58 2.77 -2.04
CA ILE A 105 -8.45 3.67 -2.35
C ILE A 105 -7.90 4.35 -1.08
N ARG A 106 -8.77 4.74 -0.14
CA ARG A 106 -8.34 5.27 1.16
C ARG A 106 -7.54 4.23 1.94
N ARG A 107 -8.01 2.98 2.02
CA ARG A 107 -7.30 1.92 2.73
C ARG A 107 -5.97 1.55 2.05
N LEU A 108 -5.92 1.58 0.72
CA LEU A 108 -4.71 1.42 -0.07
C LEU A 108 -3.66 2.50 0.27
N SER A 109 -4.04 3.77 0.17
CA SER A 109 -3.12 4.90 0.41
C SER A 109 -2.59 4.93 1.84
N VAL A 110 -3.44 4.70 2.84
CA VAL A 110 -3.03 4.58 4.25
C VAL A 110 -2.09 3.38 4.43
N GLY A 111 -2.40 2.23 3.83
CA GLY A 111 -1.56 1.04 3.88
C GLY A 111 -0.16 1.29 3.32
N ARG A 112 -0.05 1.92 2.14
CA ARG A 112 1.23 2.32 1.54
C ARG A 112 2.01 3.27 2.45
N LYS A 113 1.36 4.31 3.00
CA LYS A 113 2.01 5.26 3.91
C LYS A 113 2.59 4.57 5.15
N VAL A 114 1.83 3.68 5.78
CA VAL A 114 2.27 2.93 6.97
C VAL A 114 3.43 2.01 6.63
N ARG A 115 3.37 1.30 5.49
CA ARG A 115 4.46 0.41 5.03
C ARG A 115 5.77 1.18 4.85
N ARG A 116 5.75 2.28 4.08
CA ARG A 116 6.93 3.12 3.85
C ARG A 116 7.51 3.69 5.14
N HIS A 117 6.64 4.13 6.05
CA HIS A 117 7.09 4.61 7.36
C HIS A 117 7.78 3.49 8.19
N ARG A 118 7.31 2.24 8.09
CA ARG A 118 7.95 1.10 8.75
C ARG A 118 9.27 0.72 8.10
N GLU A 119 9.38 0.79 6.78
CA GLU A 119 10.63 0.53 6.04
C GLU A 119 11.70 1.56 6.42
N LYS A 120 11.36 2.85 6.42
CA LYS A 120 12.26 3.91 6.91
C LYS A 120 12.77 3.69 8.33
N LYS A 121 11.96 3.06 9.21
CA LYS A 121 12.36 2.71 10.58
C LYS A 121 13.27 1.48 10.64
N ARG A 122 13.23 0.59 9.66
CA ARG A 122 14.16 -0.56 9.56
C ARG A 122 15.54 -0.11 9.11
N ASP A 123 15.60 0.86 8.22
CA ASP A 123 16.86 1.44 7.73
C ASP A 123 17.49 2.40 8.76
N PHE A 124 16.71 2.84 9.74
CA PHE A 124 17.20 3.59 10.89
C PHE A 124 17.82 2.61 11.90
N PRO A 125 19.12 2.71 12.22
CA PRO A 125 19.72 1.75 13.13
C PRO A 125 19.10 1.86 14.53
N LEU A 126 18.59 0.74 15.05
CA LEU A 126 17.97 0.66 16.37
C LEU A 126 18.88 1.12 17.53
N TRP A 127 20.19 1.25 17.30
CA TRP A 127 21.16 1.72 18.28
C TRP A 127 21.09 3.24 18.55
N LEU A 128 20.50 4.05 17.67
CA LEU A 128 20.36 5.51 17.89
C LEU A 128 19.25 5.88 18.88
N ASN A 129 18.34 4.96 19.20
CA ASN A 129 17.23 5.19 20.13
C ASN A 129 17.44 4.51 21.51
N LEU A 130 18.61 3.93 21.76
CA LEU A 130 18.95 3.35 23.06
C LEU A 130 19.45 4.45 24.01
N PRO A 131 19.02 4.46 25.29
CA PRO A 131 19.66 5.27 26.32
C PRO A 131 21.18 5.03 26.29
N GLN A 132 21.98 6.09 26.40
CA GLN A 132 23.46 6.08 26.32
C GLN A 132 24.17 4.94 27.09
N PRO A 133 23.69 4.44 28.25
CA PRO A 133 24.34 3.33 28.94
C PRO A 133 24.36 2.02 28.14
N LEU A 134 23.35 1.79 27.29
CA LEU A 134 23.19 0.55 26.53
C LEU A 134 23.98 0.57 25.20
N GLN A 135 24.24 1.75 24.65
CA GLN A 135 25.08 1.91 23.45
C GLN A 135 26.53 1.48 23.70
N LYS A 136 27.10 1.83 24.87
CA LYS A 136 28.47 1.44 25.25
C LYS A 136 28.65 -0.07 25.43
N ARG A 137 27.61 -0.77 25.92
CA ARG A 137 27.65 -2.23 26.12
C ARG A 137 27.62 -3.02 24.81
N MET A 138 26.97 -2.51 23.77
CA MET A 138 26.93 -3.17 22.46
C MET A 138 28.24 -3.02 21.69
N LEU A 139 28.90 -1.86 21.76
CA LEU A 139 30.21 -1.63 21.13
C LEU A 139 31.31 -2.53 21.73
N LEU A 140 31.28 -2.77 23.04
CA LEU A 140 32.23 -3.67 23.70
C LEU A 140 32.05 -5.15 23.32
N ARG A 141 30.86 -5.56 22.87
CA ARG A 141 30.63 -6.92 22.34
C ARG A 141 31.12 -7.10 20.90
N SER A 142 31.25 -6.02 20.13
CA SER A 142 31.78 -6.03 18.76
C SER A 142 33.31 -6.10 18.69
N CYS A 143 34.01 -5.84 19.80
CA CYS A 143 35.47 -5.90 19.90
C CYS A 143 35.90 -7.07 20.80
N ARG A 144 35.59 -8.30 20.39
CA ARG A 144 36.35 -9.48 20.83
C ARG A 144 37.09 -10.02 19.61
N PRO A 145 38.35 -9.64 19.39
CA PRO A 145 39.17 -10.41 18.46
C PRO A 145 39.29 -11.82 19.04
N TYR A 146 38.97 -12.82 18.21
CA TYR A 146 39.35 -14.20 18.42
C TYR A 146 40.88 -14.24 18.51
N LEU A 147 41.42 -14.29 19.72
CA LEU A 147 42.75 -14.84 19.98
C LEU A 147 42.53 -16.27 20.50
N GLN A 148 42.46 -17.20 19.56
CA GLN A 148 42.78 -18.61 19.74
C GLN A 148 43.61 -19.05 18.53
N ALA A 149 44.66 -19.84 18.82
CA ALA A 149 45.79 -20.28 18.00
C ALA A 149 47.01 -19.33 18.08
N ALA A 150 48.16 -19.72 18.63
CA ALA A 150 48.65 -20.99 19.18
C ALA A 150 49.73 -20.69 20.24
#